data_AF-A0A661CV31-F1
#
_entry.id   AF-A0A661CV31-F1
#
_cell.length_a   1.000
_cell.length_b   1.000
_cell.length_c   1.000
_cell.angle_alpha   90.00
_cell.angle_beta   90.00
_cell.angle_gamma   90.00
#
_symmetry.space_group_name_H-M   'P 1'
#
loop_
_entity.id
_entity.type
_entity.pdbx_description
1 polymer ?
#
loop_
_entity_poly.entity_id
_entity_poly.type
_entity_poly.pdbx_seq_one_letter_code
_entity_poly.pdbx_strand_id
1 'polypeptide(L)'
;MDIWKWVSETQAELTHQGHHRLVHLMEMLSYSTVTENHVQVDALVPEALALARSIKNHWIEVFIRHWHLQSRVLSRYDVTDMLPEAVSLLEFAHRDETRGCPQSICAVQDLTNCCGVADGPGYVEERLAIAKETLAKIDVTWPCFICISDEYASALVDGKRYEEALTFLKQQAQALLLANQYEAHLELRDSEIKALIRLQRYEEAYAINQLAYKRDENKSDILRTAIVDACITAYIGRYEEGKQALPDFATIAPTPSYYLNWAEAAKLLAEAGVIPNDCHLDAQFQQMSDKLSHNGVVREAFTIALWQAELALKREQSKTATGCCERAEALIPRLRKPLDAPQLLAEMRAKI
;
A
#
# COMPACT_ATOMS: atom_id res chain seq x y z
N MET A 1 -9.21 -23.20 1.13
CA MET A 1 -9.88 -23.09 -0.19
C MET A 1 -8.86 -22.50 -1.16
N ASP A 2 -8.68 -23.07 -2.35
CA ASP A 2 -7.57 -22.71 -3.24
C ASP A 2 -8.08 -21.87 -4.43
N ILE A 3 -7.76 -20.56 -4.40
CA ILE A 3 -8.14 -19.59 -5.43
C ILE A 3 -7.50 -19.94 -6.78
N TRP A 4 -6.23 -20.35 -6.78
CA TRP A 4 -5.50 -20.60 -8.03
C TRP A 4 -5.92 -21.90 -8.69
N LYS A 5 -6.26 -22.91 -7.88
CA LYS A 5 -6.94 -24.11 -8.38
C LYS A 5 -8.27 -23.75 -9.04
N TRP A 6 -9.10 -22.93 -8.38
CA TRP A 6 -10.37 -22.47 -8.96
C TRP A 6 -10.17 -21.69 -10.27
N VAL A 7 -9.20 -20.78 -10.33
CA VAL A 7 -8.88 -20.04 -11.55
C VAL A 7 -8.49 -21.00 -12.68
N SER A 8 -7.61 -21.96 -12.40
CA SER A 8 -7.14 -22.95 -13.39
C SER A 8 -8.28 -23.83 -13.92
N GLU A 9 -9.14 -24.33 -13.02
CA GLU A 9 -10.32 -25.13 -13.38
C GLU A 9 -11.32 -24.31 -14.20
N THR A 10 -11.57 -23.05 -13.81
CA THR A 10 -12.44 -22.12 -14.55
C THR A 10 -11.89 -21.83 -15.93
N GLN A 11 -10.59 -21.61 -16.08
CA GLN A 11 -9.95 -21.38 -17.37
C GLN A 11 -10.04 -22.60 -18.29
N ALA A 12 -9.89 -23.81 -17.74
CA ALA A 12 -10.07 -25.05 -18.50
C ALA A 12 -11.53 -25.19 -18.98
N GLU A 13 -12.50 -24.94 -18.12
CA GLU A 13 -13.93 -24.99 -18.48
C GLU A 13 -14.28 -23.95 -19.56
N LEU A 14 -13.86 -22.70 -19.40
CA LEU A 14 -14.06 -21.65 -20.40
C LEU A 14 -13.42 -22.00 -21.74
N THR A 15 -12.23 -22.63 -21.72
CA THR A 15 -11.56 -23.11 -22.93
C THR A 15 -12.40 -24.18 -23.63
N HIS A 16 -12.95 -25.15 -22.89
CA HIS A 16 -13.85 -26.16 -23.45
C HIS A 16 -15.14 -25.57 -24.02
N GLN A 17 -15.63 -24.46 -23.45
CA GLN A 17 -16.81 -23.73 -23.92
C GLN A 17 -16.50 -22.75 -25.07
N GLY A 18 -15.24 -22.63 -25.51
CA GLY A 18 -14.83 -21.75 -26.60
C GLY A 18 -14.60 -20.28 -26.20
N HIS A 19 -14.61 -19.96 -24.91
CA HIS A 19 -14.40 -18.61 -24.37
C HIS A 19 -12.90 -18.25 -24.24
N HIS A 20 -12.09 -18.56 -25.25
CA HIS A 20 -10.63 -18.40 -25.23
C HIS A 20 -10.17 -16.96 -24.94
N ARG A 21 -10.90 -15.95 -25.44
CA ARG A 21 -10.57 -14.55 -25.18
C ARG A 21 -10.69 -14.19 -23.70
N LEU A 22 -11.73 -14.68 -23.02
CA LEU A 22 -11.93 -14.42 -21.59
C LEU A 22 -10.83 -15.09 -20.75
N VAL A 23 -10.43 -16.31 -21.11
CA VAL A 23 -9.30 -17.02 -20.48
C VAL A 23 -8.03 -16.17 -20.56
N HIS A 24 -7.68 -15.71 -21.77
CA HIS A 24 -6.51 -14.86 -21.98
C HIS A 24 -6.59 -13.55 -21.18
N LEU A 25 -7.75 -12.91 -21.11
CA LEU A 25 -7.94 -11.69 -20.31
C LEU A 25 -7.74 -11.95 -18.82
N MET A 26 -8.25 -13.07 -18.29
CA MET A 26 -8.05 -13.44 -16.89
C MET A 26 -6.56 -13.62 -16.55
N GLU A 27 -5.80 -14.29 -17.41
CA GLU A 27 -4.34 -14.46 -17.25
C GLU A 27 -3.60 -13.13 -17.31
N MET A 28 -3.91 -12.33 -18.33
CA MET A 28 -3.21 -11.06 -18.56
C MET A 28 -3.51 -10.02 -17.48
N LEU A 29 -4.70 -10.02 -16.88
CA LEU A 29 -5.06 -9.08 -15.82
C LEU A 29 -4.21 -9.27 -14.55
N SER A 30 -4.11 -10.50 -14.04
CA SER A 30 -3.30 -10.78 -12.86
C SER A 30 -1.81 -10.57 -13.17
N TYR A 31 -1.33 -11.07 -14.32
CA TYR A 31 0.06 -10.90 -14.74
C TYR A 31 0.44 -9.41 -14.89
N SER A 32 -0.38 -8.62 -15.60
CA SER A 32 -0.10 -7.19 -15.82
C SER A 32 -0.17 -6.38 -14.53
N THR A 33 -0.98 -6.81 -13.57
CA THR A 33 -1.05 -6.16 -12.25
C THR A 33 0.24 -6.40 -11.47
N VAL A 34 0.69 -7.66 -11.38
CA VAL A 34 1.91 -8.05 -10.63
C VAL A 34 3.19 -7.51 -11.30
N THR A 35 3.19 -7.37 -12.62
CA THR A 35 4.33 -6.79 -13.38
C THR A 35 4.24 -5.27 -13.57
N GLU A 36 3.32 -4.60 -12.87
CA GLU A 36 3.13 -3.14 -12.87
C GLU A 36 2.81 -2.52 -14.25
N ASN A 37 2.32 -3.33 -15.20
CA ASN A 37 1.83 -2.84 -16.49
C ASN A 37 0.37 -2.34 -16.37
N HIS A 38 0.17 -1.29 -15.60
CA HIS A 38 -1.16 -0.78 -15.25
C HIS A 38 -1.93 -0.18 -16.45
N VAL A 39 -1.22 0.33 -17.45
CA VAL A 39 -1.84 0.78 -18.71
C VAL A 39 -2.51 -0.39 -19.42
N GLN A 40 -1.86 -1.57 -19.43
CA GLN A 40 -2.45 -2.78 -19.96
C GLN A 40 -3.67 -3.21 -19.14
N VAL A 41 -3.62 -3.14 -17.80
CA VAL A 41 -4.77 -3.45 -16.96
C VAL A 41 -5.99 -2.60 -17.33
N ASP A 42 -5.82 -1.27 -17.42
CA ASP A 42 -6.91 -0.35 -17.76
C ASP A 42 -7.51 -0.65 -19.15
N ALA A 43 -6.70 -1.11 -20.10
CA ALA A 43 -7.16 -1.50 -21.43
C ALA A 43 -7.95 -2.83 -21.44
N LEU A 44 -7.62 -3.77 -20.55
CA LEU A 44 -8.22 -5.12 -20.53
C LEU A 44 -9.53 -5.19 -19.73
N VAL A 45 -9.65 -4.41 -18.64
CA VAL A 45 -10.78 -4.49 -17.70
C VAL A 45 -12.16 -4.32 -18.37
N PRO A 46 -12.40 -3.31 -19.25
CA PRO A 46 -13.72 -3.12 -19.84
C PRO A 46 -14.19 -4.31 -20.68
N GLU A 47 -13.29 -4.88 -21.50
CA GLU A 47 -13.58 -6.05 -22.33
C GLU A 47 -13.82 -7.28 -21.46
N ALA A 48 -12.96 -7.52 -20.46
CA ALA A 48 -13.08 -8.66 -19.57
C ALA A 48 -14.42 -8.66 -18.82
N LEU A 49 -14.83 -7.50 -18.28
CA LEU A 49 -16.12 -7.35 -17.60
C LEU A 49 -17.30 -7.59 -18.54
N ALA A 50 -17.25 -7.05 -19.76
CA ALA A 50 -18.30 -7.26 -20.75
C ALA A 50 -18.48 -8.75 -21.09
N LEU A 51 -17.37 -9.46 -21.29
CA LEU A 51 -17.39 -10.90 -21.57
C LEU A 51 -17.89 -11.72 -20.38
N ALA A 52 -17.41 -11.47 -19.16
CA ALA A 52 -17.86 -12.16 -17.95
C ALA A 52 -19.38 -12.00 -17.73
N ARG A 53 -19.90 -10.77 -17.93
CA ARG A 53 -21.34 -10.47 -17.82
C ARG A 53 -22.16 -11.12 -18.93
N SER A 54 -21.64 -11.22 -20.15
CA SER A 54 -22.34 -11.83 -21.28
C SER A 54 -22.64 -13.32 -21.05
N ILE A 55 -21.72 -14.03 -20.37
CA ILE A 55 -21.90 -15.44 -19.97
C ILE A 55 -22.52 -15.60 -18.58
N LYS A 56 -22.87 -14.47 -17.93
CA LYS A 56 -23.48 -14.40 -16.58
C LYS A 56 -22.66 -15.12 -15.50
N ASN A 57 -21.32 -15.09 -15.63
CA ASN A 57 -20.44 -15.66 -14.62
C ASN A 57 -20.00 -14.58 -13.62
N HIS A 58 -20.74 -14.48 -12.51
CA HIS A 58 -20.51 -13.48 -11.47
C HIS A 58 -19.17 -13.66 -10.73
N TRP A 59 -18.61 -14.88 -10.69
CA TRP A 59 -17.35 -15.14 -9.99
C TRP A 59 -16.15 -14.59 -10.77
N ILE A 60 -16.21 -14.66 -12.11
CA ILE A 60 -15.21 -14.01 -12.96
C ILE A 60 -15.32 -12.47 -12.85
N GLU A 61 -16.53 -11.92 -12.68
CA GLU A 61 -16.69 -10.49 -12.40
C GLU A 61 -16.02 -10.08 -11.08
N VAL A 62 -16.14 -10.89 -10.01
CA VAL A 62 -15.39 -10.67 -8.75
C VAL A 62 -13.88 -10.66 -9.03
N PHE A 63 -13.36 -11.66 -9.76
CA PHE A 63 -11.94 -11.74 -10.12
C PHE A 63 -11.44 -10.49 -10.83
N ILE A 64 -12.14 -10.05 -11.88
CA ILE A 64 -11.71 -8.90 -12.69
C ILE A 64 -11.73 -7.61 -11.87
N ARG A 65 -12.79 -7.37 -11.09
CA ARG A 65 -12.93 -6.16 -10.27
C ARG A 65 -11.87 -6.10 -9.18
N HIS A 66 -11.55 -7.23 -8.55
CA HIS A 66 -10.47 -7.34 -7.57
C HIS A 66 -9.12 -6.92 -8.19
N TRP A 67 -8.71 -7.53 -9.32
CA TRP A 67 -7.43 -7.19 -9.96
C TRP A 67 -7.36 -5.74 -10.44
N HIS A 68 -8.49 -5.18 -10.89
CA HIS A 68 -8.55 -3.75 -11.20
C HIS A 68 -8.31 -2.88 -9.97
N LEU A 69 -8.95 -3.19 -8.83
CA LEU A 69 -8.72 -2.49 -7.56
C LEU A 69 -7.28 -2.64 -7.08
N GLN A 70 -6.71 -3.83 -7.12
CA GLN A 70 -5.29 -4.07 -6.79
C GLN A 70 -4.36 -3.17 -7.61
N SER A 71 -4.58 -3.09 -8.93
CA SER A 71 -3.79 -2.23 -9.82
C SER A 71 -3.97 -0.74 -9.53
N ARG A 72 -5.19 -0.28 -9.20
CA ARG A 72 -5.47 1.15 -8.96
C ARG A 72 -5.00 1.61 -7.58
N VAL A 73 -5.18 0.76 -6.57
CA VAL A 73 -5.03 1.16 -5.17
C VAL A 73 -3.63 0.86 -4.66
N LEU A 74 -3.08 -0.34 -4.86
CA LEU A 74 -1.82 -0.73 -4.20
C LEU A 74 -0.57 -0.07 -4.80
N SER A 75 -0.49 0.05 -6.12
CA SER A 75 0.68 0.65 -6.79
C SER A 75 0.47 2.11 -7.14
N ARG A 76 -0.73 2.44 -7.64
CA ARG A 76 -1.06 3.77 -8.14
C ARG A 76 -1.66 4.70 -7.09
N TYR A 77 -2.06 4.17 -5.93
CA TYR A 77 -2.62 4.94 -4.82
C TYR A 77 -3.82 5.80 -5.25
N ASP A 78 -4.58 5.33 -6.23
CA ASP A 78 -5.75 6.01 -6.76
C ASP A 78 -7.00 5.54 -6.01
N VAL A 79 -7.45 6.35 -5.05
CA VAL A 79 -8.53 5.98 -4.12
C VAL A 79 -9.81 6.79 -4.30
N THR A 80 -9.74 7.95 -4.97
CA THR A 80 -10.88 8.88 -5.10
C THR A 80 -12.12 8.20 -5.67
N ASP A 81 -11.95 7.47 -6.77
CA ASP A 81 -13.05 6.74 -7.41
C ASP A 81 -13.11 5.27 -6.96
N MET A 82 -12.04 4.75 -6.34
CA MET A 82 -11.92 3.33 -6.02
C MET A 82 -12.52 2.94 -4.68
N LEU A 83 -12.62 3.86 -3.71
CA LEU A 83 -13.27 3.53 -2.43
C LEU A 83 -14.76 3.16 -2.61
N PRO A 84 -15.58 3.92 -3.37
CA PRO A 84 -16.95 3.49 -3.69
C PRO A 84 -17.01 2.17 -4.47
N GLU A 85 -16.06 1.94 -5.38
CA GLU A 85 -15.97 0.69 -6.14
C GLU A 85 -15.63 -0.51 -5.25
N ALA A 86 -14.73 -0.35 -4.27
CA ALA A 86 -14.39 -1.39 -3.30
C ALA A 86 -15.57 -1.72 -2.38
N VAL A 87 -16.33 -0.73 -1.94
CA VAL A 87 -17.60 -0.97 -1.20
C VAL A 87 -18.59 -1.74 -2.09
N SER A 88 -18.77 -1.31 -3.34
CA SER A 88 -19.64 -1.99 -4.29
C SER A 88 -19.22 -3.44 -4.57
N LEU A 89 -17.90 -3.70 -4.69
CA LEU A 89 -17.38 -5.05 -4.88
C LEU A 89 -17.58 -5.89 -3.63
N LEU A 90 -17.35 -5.35 -2.43
CA LEU A 90 -17.57 -6.06 -1.18
C LEU A 90 -19.04 -6.50 -1.06
N GLU A 91 -19.98 -5.60 -1.29
CA GLU A 91 -21.41 -5.92 -1.30
C GLU A 91 -21.73 -6.98 -2.36
N PHE A 92 -21.19 -6.83 -3.57
CA PHE A 92 -21.39 -7.78 -4.66
C PHE A 92 -20.80 -9.16 -4.33
N ALA A 93 -19.66 -9.23 -3.67
CA ALA A 93 -18.98 -10.48 -3.29
C ALA A 93 -19.72 -11.26 -2.19
N HIS A 94 -20.60 -10.60 -1.42
CA HIS A 94 -21.36 -11.19 -0.32
C HIS A 94 -22.80 -11.60 -0.70
N ARG A 95 -23.21 -11.47 -1.96
CA ARG A 95 -24.53 -11.91 -2.43
C ARG A 95 -24.61 -13.43 -2.52
N ASP A 96 -25.84 -13.97 -2.60
CA ASP A 96 -26.05 -15.42 -2.64
C ASP A 96 -25.36 -16.09 -3.84
N GLU A 97 -25.32 -15.41 -4.99
CA GLU A 97 -24.69 -15.88 -6.23
C GLU A 97 -23.15 -15.86 -6.22
N THR A 98 -22.52 -15.14 -5.30
CA THR A 98 -21.06 -14.85 -5.31
C THR A 98 -20.35 -15.20 -4.00
N ARG A 99 -21.06 -15.32 -2.87
CA ARG A 99 -20.46 -15.64 -1.56
C ARG A 99 -19.69 -16.97 -1.54
N GLY A 100 -19.98 -17.87 -2.48
CA GLY A 100 -19.27 -19.13 -2.65
C GLY A 100 -17.99 -19.03 -3.49
N CYS A 101 -17.73 -17.89 -4.13
CA CYS A 101 -16.54 -17.65 -4.92
C CYS A 101 -15.31 -17.66 -3.99
N PRO A 102 -14.26 -18.46 -4.28
CA PRO A 102 -13.03 -18.46 -3.50
C PRO A 102 -12.39 -17.09 -3.30
N GLN A 103 -12.51 -16.21 -4.31
CA GLN A 103 -11.93 -14.87 -4.29
C GLN A 103 -12.83 -13.80 -3.67
N SER A 104 -14.06 -14.13 -3.26
CA SER A 104 -14.96 -13.19 -2.59
C SER A 104 -14.32 -12.55 -1.34
N ILE A 105 -13.47 -13.32 -0.63
CA ILE A 105 -12.74 -12.87 0.55
C ILE A 105 -11.74 -11.74 0.24
N CYS A 106 -11.21 -11.66 -0.98
CA CYS A 106 -10.28 -10.63 -1.40
C CYS A 106 -10.94 -9.24 -1.46
N ALA A 107 -12.27 -9.17 -1.63
CA ALA A 107 -12.98 -7.89 -1.62
C ALA A 107 -12.89 -7.18 -0.25
N VAL A 108 -12.66 -7.93 0.84
CA VAL A 108 -12.35 -7.34 2.15
C VAL A 108 -11.01 -6.61 2.10
N GLN A 109 -9.99 -7.25 1.53
CA GLN A 109 -8.66 -6.67 1.38
C GLN A 109 -8.70 -5.41 0.49
N ASP A 110 -9.49 -5.43 -0.59
CA ASP A 110 -9.62 -4.28 -1.49
C ASP A 110 -10.21 -3.06 -0.75
N LEU A 111 -11.23 -3.28 0.10
CA LEU A 111 -11.81 -2.23 0.92
C LEU A 111 -10.82 -1.73 1.98
N THR A 112 -10.14 -2.62 2.70
CA THR A 112 -9.19 -2.20 3.75
C THR A 112 -8.02 -1.43 3.16
N ASN A 113 -7.55 -1.78 1.97
CA ASN A 113 -6.54 -1.02 1.24
C ASN A 113 -7.02 0.37 0.86
N CYS A 114 -8.21 0.50 0.27
CA CYS A 114 -8.76 1.82 -0.06
C CYS A 114 -8.85 2.72 1.18
N CYS A 115 -9.36 2.18 2.28
CA CYS A 115 -9.46 2.90 3.55
C CYS A 115 -8.08 3.28 4.11
N GLY A 116 -7.11 2.35 4.06
CA GLY A 116 -5.74 2.55 4.51
C GLY A 116 -5.04 3.68 3.75
N VAL A 117 -5.09 3.61 2.42
CA VAL A 117 -4.45 4.58 1.52
C VAL A 117 -5.16 5.94 1.58
N ALA A 118 -6.50 6.00 1.64
CA ALA A 118 -7.22 7.27 1.68
C ALA A 118 -6.94 8.06 2.97
N ASP A 119 -7.13 7.41 4.12
CA ASP A 119 -6.95 8.01 5.44
C ASP A 119 -6.77 6.94 6.54
N GLY A 120 -5.70 6.15 6.49
CA GLY A 120 -5.47 5.02 7.40
C GLY A 120 -5.83 5.26 8.87
N PRO A 121 -5.28 6.30 9.54
CA PRO A 121 -5.64 6.66 10.91
C PRO A 121 -7.13 6.95 11.12
N GLY A 122 -7.79 7.49 10.09
CA GLY A 122 -9.22 7.76 10.10
C GLY A 122 -10.10 6.50 10.08
N TYR A 123 -9.59 5.36 9.60
CA TYR A 123 -10.34 4.11 9.37
C TYR A 123 -9.90 2.93 10.25
N VAL A 124 -9.07 3.16 11.27
CA VAL A 124 -8.48 2.11 12.12
C VAL A 124 -9.52 1.11 12.62
N GLU A 125 -10.58 1.57 13.30
CA GLU A 125 -11.56 0.68 13.93
C GLU A 125 -12.33 -0.16 12.90
N GLU A 126 -12.72 0.44 11.78
CA GLU A 126 -13.42 -0.26 10.71
C GLU A 126 -12.54 -1.33 10.05
N ARG A 127 -11.26 -0.99 9.77
CA ARG A 127 -10.28 -1.93 9.20
C ARG A 127 -9.97 -3.09 10.14
N LEU A 128 -9.77 -2.81 11.43
CA LEU A 128 -9.55 -3.85 12.44
C LEU A 128 -10.76 -4.77 12.57
N ALA A 129 -11.97 -4.23 12.62
CA ALA A 129 -13.18 -5.01 12.76
C ALA A 129 -13.38 -5.98 11.58
N ILE A 130 -13.28 -5.49 10.34
CA ILE A 130 -13.53 -6.31 9.15
C ILE A 130 -12.41 -7.35 8.91
N ALA A 131 -11.15 -6.98 9.13
CA ALA A 131 -10.04 -7.91 9.01
C ALA A 131 -10.10 -9.01 10.09
N LYS A 132 -10.46 -8.65 11.34
CA LYS A 132 -10.65 -9.63 12.42
C LYS A 132 -11.81 -10.59 12.14
N GLU A 133 -12.94 -10.08 11.67
CA GLU A 133 -14.08 -10.93 11.28
C GLU A 133 -13.67 -11.91 10.18
N THR A 134 -12.87 -11.46 9.23
CA THR A 134 -12.39 -12.26 8.11
C THR A 134 -11.40 -13.34 8.56
N LEU A 135 -10.42 -12.98 9.39
CA LEU A 135 -9.45 -13.92 9.97
C LEU A 135 -10.10 -14.98 10.86
N ALA A 136 -11.28 -14.72 11.42
CA ALA A 136 -12.04 -15.73 12.14
C ALA A 136 -12.68 -16.81 11.24
N LYS A 137 -12.75 -16.57 9.91
CA LYS A 137 -13.37 -17.45 8.91
C LYS A 137 -12.35 -18.19 8.03
N ILE A 138 -11.10 -17.74 8.02
CA ILE A 138 -10.02 -18.31 7.21
C ILE A 138 -8.87 -18.80 8.08
N ASP A 139 -7.99 -19.60 7.51
CA ASP A 139 -6.77 -20.09 8.14
C ASP A 139 -5.61 -20.04 7.14
N VAL A 140 -4.43 -20.50 7.56
CA VAL A 140 -3.19 -20.57 6.77
C VAL A 140 -3.34 -21.33 5.44
N THR A 141 -4.39 -22.13 5.24
CA THR A 141 -4.64 -22.82 3.96
C THR A 141 -5.26 -21.92 2.90
N TRP A 142 -5.67 -20.70 3.27
CA TRP A 142 -6.20 -19.71 2.35
C TRP A 142 -5.09 -18.73 1.94
N PRO A 143 -4.87 -18.49 0.63
CA PRO A 143 -3.89 -17.51 0.17
C PRO A 143 -4.09 -16.11 0.80
N CYS A 144 -5.34 -15.71 1.04
CA CYS A 144 -5.67 -14.41 1.61
C CYS A 144 -5.33 -14.26 3.10
N PHE A 145 -4.93 -15.34 3.78
CA PHE A 145 -4.57 -15.27 5.20
C PHE A 145 -3.45 -14.27 5.47
N ILE A 146 -2.42 -14.26 4.63
CA ILE A 146 -1.28 -13.34 4.74
C ILE A 146 -1.74 -11.92 4.48
N CYS A 147 -2.45 -11.71 3.36
CA CYS A 147 -2.94 -10.39 2.98
C CYS A 147 -3.81 -9.78 4.09
N ILE A 148 -4.82 -10.50 4.59
CA ILE A 148 -5.70 -9.97 5.65
C ILE A 148 -4.95 -9.79 6.98
N SER A 149 -3.94 -10.64 7.27
CA SER A 149 -3.07 -10.42 8.42
C SER A 149 -2.27 -9.11 8.29
N ASP A 150 -1.75 -8.83 7.10
CA ASP A 150 -1.03 -7.58 6.81
C ASP A 150 -1.96 -6.36 6.97
N GLU A 151 -3.19 -6.44 6.46
CA GLU A 151 -4.20 -5.38 6.61
C GLU A 151 -4.53 -5.09 8.09
N TYR A 152 -4.69 -6.15 8.90
CA TYR A 152 -4.95 -6.00 10.33
C TYR A 152 -3.76 -5.34 11.05
N ALA A 153 -2.54 -5.79 10.76
CA ALA A 153 -1.33 -5.22 11.34
C ALA A 153 -1.10 -3.76 10.91
N SER A 154 -1.32 -3.45 9.63
CA SER A 154 -1.26 -2.08 9.10
C SER A 154 -2.26 -1.16 9.83
N ALA A 155 -3.50 -1.62 10.05
CA ALA A 155 -4.48 -0.85 10.81
C ALA A 155 -4.07 -0.63 12.27
N LEU A 156 -3.42 -1.61 12.92
CA LEU A 156 -2.84 -1.42 14.26
C LEU A 156 -1.73 -0.35 14.25
N VAL A 157 -0.86 -0.35 13.23
CA VAL A 157 0.19 0.67 13.07
C VAL A 157 -0.42 2.05 12.88
N ASP A 158 -1.43 2.21 12.02
CA ASP A 158 -2.14 3.48 11.82
C ASP A 158 -2.83 3.97 13.11
N GLY A 159 -3.28 3.03 13.95
CA GLY A 159 -3.83 3.28 15.28
C GLY A 159 -2.78 3.54 16.37
N LYS A 160 -1.49 3.62 16.02
CA LYS A 160 -0.36 3.77 16.94
C LYS A 160 -0.22 2.64 17.97
N ARG A 161 -0.72 1.43 17.66
CA ARG A 161 -0.69 0.21 18.50
C ARG A 161 0.44 -0.72 18.07
N TYR A 162 1.68 -0.21 18.08
CA TYR A 162 2.82 -0.85 17.41
C TYR A 162 3.26 -2.17 18.04
N GLU A 163 3.33 -2.27 19.38
CA GLU A 163 3.68 -3.53 20.06
C GLU A 163 2.65 -4.63 19.83
N GLU A 164 1.38 -4.24 19.76
CA GLU A 164 0.30 -5.18 19.44
C GLU A 164 0.43 -5.66 18.00
N ALA A 165 0.75 -4.78 17.05
CA ALA A 165 1.02 -5.15 15.65
C ALA A 165 2.15 -6.18 15.56
N LEU A 166 3.27 -5.95 16.24
CA LEU A 166 4.40 -6.89 16.26
C LEU A 166 4.03 -8.22 16.90
N THR A 167 3.30 -8.19 18.02
CA THR A 167 2.87 -9.42 18.72
C THR A 167 1.97 -10.25 17.81
N PHE A 168 1.02 -9.59 17.15
CA PHE A 168 0.12 -10.22 16.19
C PHE A 168 0.88 -10.81 15.00
N LEU A 169 1.75 -10.04 14.33
CA LEU A 169 2.53 -10.50 13.18
C LEU A 169 3.38 -11.72 13.52
N LYS A 170 4.00 -11.75 14.70
CA LYS A 170 4.77 -12.92 15.18
C LYS A 170 3.90 -14.16 15.37
N GLN A 171 2.68 -14.01 15.88
CA GLN A 171 1.73 -15.11 16.00
C GLN A 171 1.32 -15.65 14.63
N GLN A 172 1.02 -14.75 13.67
CA GLN A 172 0.68 -15.13 12.31
C GLN A 172 1.83 -15.83 11.59
N ALA A 173 3.05 -15.30 11.70
CA ALA A 173 4.27 -15.93 11.17
C ALA A 173 4.50 -17.32 11.78
N GLN A 174 4.32 -17.47 13.09
CA GLN A 174 4.44 -18.77 13.76
C GLN A 174 3.38 -19.78 13.28
N ALA A 175 2.15 -19.34 13.04
CA ALA A 175 1.10 -20.19 12.47
C ALA A 175 1.48 -20.71 11.07
N LEU A 176 2.05 -19.86 10.21
CA LEU A 176 2.54 -20.24 8.88
C LEU A 176 3.69 -21.26 8.97
N LEU A 177 4.64 -21.04 9.88
CA LEU A 177 5.75 -21.97 10.11
C LEU A 177 5.27 -23.35 10.59
N LEU A 178 4.31 -23.40 11.52
CA LEU A 178 3.71 -24.65 11.99
C LEU A 178 2.94 -25.40 10.90
N ALA A 179 2.46 -24.69 9.88
CA ALA A 179 1.82 -25.26 8.69
C ALA A 179 2.82 -25.63 7.57
N ASN A 180 4.13 -25.58 7.84
CA ASN A 180 5.21 -25.82 6.88
C ASN A 180 5.25 -24.82 5.70
N GLN A 181 4.67 -23.62 5.88
CA GLN A 181 4.73 -22.54 4.89
C GLN A 181 5.92 -21.62 5.18
N TYR A 182 7.13 -22.18 5.09
CA TYR A 182 8.38 -21.53 5.49
C TYR A 182 8.73 -20.29 4.67
N GLU A 183 8.23 -20.14 3.46
CA GLU A 183 8.51 -18.95 2.65
C GLU A 183 7.46 -17.86 2.83
N ALA A 184 6.24 -18.24 3.19
CA ALA A 184 5.08 -17.36 3.21
C ALA A 184 5.10 -16.43 4.44
N HIS A 185 5.72 -16.85 5.55
CA HIS A 185 5.88 -15.99 6.73
C HIS A 185 6.71 -14.72 6.46
N LEU A 186 7.59 -14.75 5.45
CA LEU A 186 8.42 -13.60 5.06
C LEU A 186 7.61 -12.50 4.35
N GLU A 187 6.39 -12.79 3.89
CA GLU A 187 5.52 -11.79 3.25
C GLU A 187 4.95 -10.78 4.26
N LEU A 188 4.92 -11.13 5.55
CA LEU A 188 4.48 -10.25 6.65
C LEU A 188 5.55 -9.26 7.11
N ARG A 189 6.75 -9.35 6.54
CA ARG A 189 7.95 -8.63 6.97
C ARG A 189 7.81 -7.12 6.86
N ASP A 190 7.21 -6.62 5.79
CA ASP A 190 7.16 -5.18 5.53
C ASP A 190 6.33 -4.45 6.61
N SER A 191 5.24 -5.07 7.10
CA SER A 191 4.49 -4.56 8.25
C SER A 191 5.25 -4.70 9.57
N GLU A 192 6.06 -5.76 9.74
CA GLU A 192 6.93 -5.91 10.91
C GLU A 192 7.98 -4.79 10.97
N ILE A 193 8.64 -4.51 9.84
CA ILE A 193 9.60 -3.41 9.69
C ILE A 193 8.93 -2.07 10.01
N LYS A 194 7.75 -1.79 9.45
CA LYS A 194 7.01 -0.54 9.72
C LYS A 194 6.75 -0.37 11.21
N ALA A 195 6.27 -1.41 11.90
CA ALA A 195 6.01 -1.35 13.33
C ALA A 195 7.30 -1.17 14.16
N LEU A 196 8.41 -1.83 13.79
CA LEU A 196 9.71 -1.67 14.45
C LEU A 196 10.28 -0.24 14.29
N ILE A 197 10.15 0.35 13.10
CA ILE A 197 10.56 1.75 12.85
C ILE A 197 9.78 2.69 13.76
N ARG A 198 8.45 2.54 13.88
CA ARG A 198 7.64 3.40 14.76
C ARG A 198 7.95 3.20 16.25
N LEU A 199 8.47 2.04 16.63
CA LEU A 199 9.00 1.76 17.97
C LEU A 199 10.46 2.19 18.18
N GLN A 200 11.09 2.78 17.16
CA GLN A 200 12.50 3.18 17.17
C GLN A 200 13.47 2.00 17.36
N ARG A 201 13.04 0.78 17.02
CA ARG A 201 13.84 -0.46 17.08
C ARG A 201 14.55 -0.68 15.74
N TYR A 202 15.30 0.33 15.30
CA TYR A 202 15.81 0.41 13.93
C TYR A 202 16.79 -0.70 13.56
N GLU A 203 17.67 -1.11 14.49
CA GLU A 203 18.63 -2.21 14.23
C GLU A 203 17.92 -3.56 14.04
N GLU A 204 16.79 -3.79 14.72
CA GLU A 204 15.97 -4.99 14.49
C GLU A 204 15.26 -4.92 13.14
N ALA A 205 14.73 -3.75 12.77
CA ALA A 205 14.15 -3.54 11.44
C ALA A 205 15.19 -3.79 10.33
N TYR A 206 16.42 -3.30 10.52
CA TYR A 206 17.54 -3.51 9.60
C TYR A 206 17.88 -5.00 9.44
N ALA A 207 18.04 -5.72 10.56
CA ALA A 207 18.34 -7.15 10.52
C ALA A 207 17.30 -7.95 9.73
N ILE A 208 16.01 -7.59 9.88
CA ILE A 208 14.91 -8.19 9.15
C ILE A 208 14.95 -7.83 7.66
N ASN A 209 15.20 -6.56 7.32
CA ASN A 209 15.31 -6.10 5.93
C ASN A 209 16.46 -6.80 5.17
N GLN A 210 17.59 -7.05 5.85
CA GLN A 210 18.73 -7.75 5.24
C GLN A 210 18.46 -9.23 4.89
N LEU A 211 17.42 -9.84 5.47
CA LEU A 211 16.98 -11.17 5.05
C LEU A 211 16.25 -11.13 3.70
N ALA A 212 15.63 -10.00 3.35
CA ALA A 212 14.87 -9.78 2.12
C ALA A 212 15.75 -9.74 0.86
N TYR A 213 16.87 -9.02 0.96
CA TYR A 213 17.79 -8.75 -0.15
C TYR A 213 18.31 -10.02 -0.86
N LYS A 214 18.18 -11.19 -0.20
CA LYS A 214 18.61 -12.48 -0.72
C LYS A 214 17.55 -13.20 -1.58
N ARG A 215 16.34 -12.65 -1.72
CA ARG A 215 15.19 -13.32 -2.35
C ARG A 215 14.59 -12.58 -3.57
N ASP A 216 14.80 -11.27 -3.70
CA ASP A 216 14.04 -10.46 -4.64
C ASP A 216 14.45 -10.71 -6.10
N GLU A 217 13.57 -11.33 -6.89
CA GLU A 217 13.78 -11.61 -8.32
C GLU A 217 13.11 -10.56 -9.25
N ASN A 218 12.15 -9.78 -8.74
CA ASN A 218 11.42 -8.75 -9.49
C ASN A 218 11.93 -7.34 -9.18
N LYS A 219 11.94 -6.48 -10.21
CA LYS A 219 12.38 -5.07 -10.14
C LYS A 219 11.61 -4.26 -9.09
N SER A 220 10.30 -4.46 -8.96
CA SER A 220 9.45 -3.76 -7.98
C SER A 220 9.87 -4.08 -6.54
N ASP A 221 10.13 -5.36 -6.24
CA ASP A 221 10.56 -5.79 -4.91
C ASP A 221 11.95 -5.24 -4.57
N ILE A 222 12.90 -5.30 -5.51
CA ILE A 222 14.24 -4.71 -5.35
C ILE A 222 14.12 -3.22 -5.01
N LEU A 223 13.26 -2.50 -5.72
CA LEU A 223 13.07 -1.06 -5.52
C LEU A 223 12.43 -0.75 -4.16
N ARG A 224 11.39 -1.51 -3.77
CA ARG A 224 10.74 -1.39 -2.46
C ARG A 224 11.74 -1.65 -1.33
N THR A 225 12.51 -2.74 -1.42
CA THR A 225 13.55 -3.10 -0.45
C THR A 225 14.62 -2.02 -0.34
N ALA A 226 15.07 -1.45 -1.46
CA ALA A 226 16.07 -0.37 -1.48
C ALA A 226 15.57 0.92 -0.79
N ILE A 227 14.30 1.30 -1.00
CA ILE A 227 13.71 2.47 -0.34
C ILE A 227 13.59 2.24 1.17
N VAL A 228 13.15 1.06 1.58
CA VAL A 228 13.06 0.67 2.99
C VAL A 228 14.46 0.67 3.63
N ASP A 229 15.45 0.13 2.94
CA ASP A 229 16.85 0.12 3.39
C ASP A 229 17.38 1.54 3.58
N ALA A 230 17.15 2.43 2.61
CA ALA A 230 17.52 3.84 2.69
C ALA A 230 16.91 4.53 3.92
N CYS A 231 15.64 4.24 4.20
CA CYS A 231 14.93 4.79 5.34
C CYS A 231 15.50 4.27 6.67
N ILE A 232 15.66 2.94 6.81
CA ILE A 232 16.17 2.33 8.04
C ILE A 232 17.61 2.76 8.34
N THR A 233 18.49 2.74 7.34
CA THR A 233 19.90 3.15 7.50
C THR A 233 20.01 4.64 7.85
N ALA A 234 19.16 5.49 7.29
CA ALA A 234 19.07 6.90 7.69
C ALA A 234 18.63 7.05 9.16
N TYR A 235 17.66 6.27 9.64
CA TYR A 235 17.27 6.27 11.06
C TYR A 235 18.36 5.79 12.01
N ILE A 236 19.19 4.83 11.60
CA ILE A 236 20.35 4.36 12.38
C ILE A 236 21.49 5.39 12.39
N GLY A 237 21.47 6.36 11.47
CA GLY A 237 22.54 7.34 11.28
C GLY A 237 23.63 6.90 10.30
N ARG A 238 23.42 5.81 9.56
CA ARG A 238 24.29 5.36 8.46
C ARG A 238 23.93 6.07 7.16
N TYR A 239 24.03 7.39 7.17
CA TYR A 239 23.47 8.25 6.12
C TYR A 239 24.08 8.01 4.73
N GLU A 240 25.39 7.72 4.64
CA GLU A 240 26.03 7.42 3.35
C GLU A 240 25.53 6.09 2.75
N GLU A 241 25.31 5.07 3.58
CA GLU A 241 24.68 3.82 3.14
C GLU A 241 23.25 4.11 2.66
N GLY A 242 22.49 4.91 3.43
CA GLY A 242 21.13 5.27 3.05
C GLY A 242 21.04 6.07 1.75
N LYS A 243 21.99 6.96 1.49
CA LYS A 243 22.09 7.67 0.21
C LYS A 243 22.40 6.73 -0.96
N GLN A 244 23.26 5.74 -0.76
CA GLN A 244 23.58 4.76 -1.80
C GLN A 244 22.39 3.85 -2.12
N ALA A 245 21.59 3.52 -1.10
CA ALA A 245 20.39 2.71 -1.25
C ALA A 245 19.22 3.49 -1.87
N LEU A 246 19.10 4.81 -1.59
CA LEU A 246 17.97 5.62 -2.03
C LEU A 246 17.92 5.73 -3.57
N PRO A 247 16.88 5.19 -4.22
CA PRO A 247 16.76 5.30 -5.67
C PRO A 247 16.52 6.74 -6.13
N ASP A 248 16.92 7.05 -7.36
CA ASP A 248 16.61 8.35 -7.97
C ASP A 248 15.09 8.60 -8.03
N PHE A 249 14.69 9.84 -7.78
CA PHE A 249 13.27 10.23 -7.80
C PHE A 249 12.57 9.86 -9.12
N ALA A 250 13.24 10.02 -10.26
CA ALA A 250 12.69 9.67 -11.58
C ALA A 250 12.31 8.19 -11.70
N THR A 251 12.97 7.31 -10.94
CA THR A 251 12.68 5.87 -10.92
C THR A 251 11.39 5.57 -10.16
N ILE A 252 11.13 6.29 -9.06
CA ILE A 252 9.96 6.08 -8.20
C ILE A 252 8.77 6.96 -8.60
N ALA A 253 9.00 8.04 -9.35
CA ALA A 253 7.97 9.01 -9.73
C ALA A 253 6.73 8.39 -10.42
N PRO A 254 6.82 7.33 -11.23
CA PRO A 254 5.63 6.68 -11.80
C PRO A 254 4.76 5.91 -10.79
N THR A 255 5.28 5.60 -9.59
CA THR A 255 4.67 4.67 -8.62
C THR A 255 4.45 5.36 -7.26
N PRO A 256 3.29 6.01 -7.06
CA PRO A 256 3.01 6.79 -5.85
C PRO A 256 3.08 6.02 -4.52
N SER A 257 2.92 4.69 -4.53
CA SER A 257 3.04 3.87 -3.31
C SER A 257 4.43 3.89 -2.67
N TYR A 258 5.45 4.39 -3.38
CA TYR A 258 6.80 4.58 -2.88
C TYR A 258 7.05 5.94 -2.24
N TYR A 259 6.16 6.92 -2.46
CA TYR A 259 6.44 8.32 -2.17
C TYR A 259 6.70 8.59 -0.69
N LEU A 260 5.87 8.07 0.22
CA LEU A 260 6.00 8.37 1.64
C LEU A 260 7.35 7.89 2.21
N ASN A 261 7.71 6.63 1.96
CA ASN A 261 8.97 6.06 2.47
C ASN A 261 10.19 6.73 1.81
N TRP A 262 10.11 7.03 0.51
CA TRP A 262 11.17 7.74 -0.20
C TRP A 262 11.34 9.16 0.36
N ALA A 263 10.24 9.89 0.59
CA ALA A 263 10.25 11.23 1.16
C ALA A 263 10.78 11.24 2.61
N GLU A 264 10.42 10.23 3.41
CA GLU A 264 10.93 10.06 4.78
C GLU A 264 12.45 9.88 4.78
N ALA A 265 12.97 8.98 3.94
CA ALA A 265 14.41 8.78 3.78
C ALA A 265 15.13 10.04 3.26
N ALA A 266 14.61 10.66 2.20
CA ALA A 266 15.19 11.86 1.61
C ALA A 266 15.23 13.03 2.62
N LYS A 267 14.16 13.20 3.41
CA LYS A 267 14.13 14.18 4.50
C LYS A 267 15.27 13.93 5.48
N LEU A 268 15.38 12.72 6.03
CA LEU A 268 16.43 12.38 7.01
C LEU A 268 17.84 12.63 6.45
N LEU A 269 18.09 12.22 5.21
CA LEU A 269 19.37 12.42 4.54
C LEU A 269 19.68 13.90 4.27
N ALA A 270 18.67 14.71 3.92
CA ALA A 270 18.81 16.14 3.73
C ALA A 270 19.09 16.85 5.06
N GLU A 271 18.42 16.43 6.13
CA GLU A 271 18.65 16.95 7.48
C GLU A 271 20.04 16.62 8.03
N ALA A 272 20.61 15.49 7.61
CA ALA A 272 21.99 15.10 7.89
C ALA A 272 23.03 15.78 6.98
N GLY A 273 22.60 16.53 5.96
CA GLY A 273 23.48 17.22 5.01
C GLY A 273 24.16 16.31 3.98
N VAL A 274 23.69 15.07 3.83
CA VAL A 274 24.27 14.05 2.93
C VAL A 274 23.72 14.16 1.51
N ILE A 275 22.49 14.67 1.38
CA ILE A 275 21.91 15.15 0.11
C ILE A 275 21.58 16.65 0.21
N PRO A 276 21.56 17.39 -0.92
CA PRO A 276 21.21 18.81 -0.90
C PRO A 276 19.76 19.07 -0.49
N ASN A 277 19.54 20.01 0.44
CA ASN A 277 18.23 20.61 0.69
C ASN A 277 18.08 21.86 -0.19
N ASP A 278 17.74 21.64 -1.46
CA ASP A 278 17.63 22.69 -2.48
C ASP A 278 16.22 22.78 -3.09
N CYS A 279 16.08 23.61 -4.13
CA CYS A 279 14.82 23.77 -4.84
C CYS A 279 14.43 22.52 -5.66
N HIS A 280 15.38 21.63 -5.98
CA HIS A 280 15.09 20.40 -6.69
C HIS A 280 14.38 19.40 -5.77
N LEU A 281 14.92 19.20 -4.56
CA LEU A 281 14.26 18.37 -3.55
C LEU A 281 12.88 18.95 -3.18
N ASP A 282 12.77 20.27 -3.06
CA ASP A 282 11.49 20.94 -2.82
C ASP A 282 10.43 20.62 -3.89
N ALA A 283 10.81 20.68 -5.16
CA ALA A 283 9.91 20.36 -6.28
C ALA A 283 9.47 18.89 -6.27
N GLN A 284 10.33 17.96 -5.84
CA GLN A 284 9.97 16.54 -5.71
C GLN A 284 8.92 16.33 -4.61
N PHE A 285 9.09 16.97 -3.44
CA PHE A 285 8.10 16.93 -2.36
C PHE A 285 6.76 17.55 -2.78
N GLN A 286 6.80 18.67 -3.49
CA GLN A 286 5.63 19.29 -4.08
C GLN A 286 4.89 18.32 -5.02
N GLN A 287 5.62 17.73 -5.97
CA GLN A 287 5.05 16.80 -6.94
C GLN A 287 4.40 15.58 -6.25
N MET A 288 5.06 15.01 -5.24
CA MET A 288 4.51 13.90 -4.47
C MET A 288 3.23 14.30 -3.75
N SER A 289 3.24 15.41 -3.01
CA SER A 289 2.08 15.90 -2.26
C SER A 289 0.89 16.20 -3.19
N ASP A 290 1.12 16.88 -4.32
CA ASP A 290 0.08 17.21 -5.29
C ASP A 290 -0.51 15.96 -5.93
N LYS A 291 0.33 14.99 -6.31
CA LYS A 291 -0.11 13.74 -6.93
C LYS A 291 -0.93 12.89 -5.96
N LEU A 292 -0.48 12.71 -4.72
CA LEU A 292 -1.19 11.99 -3.68
C LEU A 292 -2.52 12.67 -3.33
N SER A 293 -2.49 13.99 -3.20
CA SER A 293 -3.69 14.81 -2.99
C SER A 293 -4.69 14.63 -4.12
N HIS A 294 -4.26 14.69 -5.38
CA HIS A 294 -5.12 14.48 -6.53
C HIS A 294 -5.73 13.06 -6.56
N ASN A 295 -4.94 12.06 -6.21
CA ASN A 295 -5.39 10.67 -6.18
C ASN A 295 -6.29 10.33 -4.97
N GLY A 296 -6.37 11.21 -3.96
CA GLY A 296 -7.19 11.04 -2.76
C GLY A 296 -6.47 10.45 -1.55
N VAL A 297 -5.13 10.36 -1.59
CA VAL A 297 -4.26 9.93 -0.48
C VAL A 297 -3.95 11.12 0.41
N VAL A 298 -4.97 11.59 1.12
CA VAL A 298 -4.96 12.91 1.76
C VAL A 298 -3.98 12.95 2.94
N ARG A 299 -3.92 11.88 3.73
CA ARG A 299 -3.07 11.82 4.93
C ARG A 299 -1.59 11.93 4.59
N GLU A 300 -1.12 11.17 3.60
CA GLU A 300 0.28 11.19 3.19
C GLU A 300 0.64 12.49 2.47
N ALA A 301 -0.25 13.02 1.63
CA ALA A 301 -0.06 14.32 1.00
C ALA A 301 0.14 15.44 2.03
N PHE A 302 -0.63 15.40 3.13
CA PHE A 302 -0.50 16.31 4.27
C PHE A 302 0.86 16.16 4.96
N THR A 303 1.25 14.92 5.28
CA THR A 303 2.54 14.63 5.92
C THR A 303 3.72 15.13 5.09
N ILE A 304 3.73 14.85 3.79
CA ILE A 304 4.79 15.29 2.88
C ILE A 304 4.82 16.82 2.78
N ALA A 305 3.68 17.50 2.75
CA ALA A 305 3.63 18.96 2.75
C ALA A 305 4.23 19.57 4.03
N LEU A 306 4.00 18.97 5.20
CA LEU A 306 4.62 19.42 6.44
C LEU A 306 6.14 19.16 6.44
N TRP A 307 6.59 18.00 5.96
CA TRP A 307 8.03 17.73 5.82
C TRP A 307 8.72 18.71 4.86
N GLN A 308 8.06 19.08 3.77
CA GLN A 308 8.54 20.11 2.87
C GLN A 308 8.67 21.47 3.58
N ALA A 309 7.70 21.84 4.43
CA ALA A 309 7.75 23.05 5.24
C ALA A 309 8.96 23.05 6.21
N GLU A 310 9.22 21.92 6.87
CA GLU A 310 10.40 21.76 7.75
C GLU A 310 11.70 21.96 6.99
N LEU A 311 11.85 21.30 5.83
CA LEU A 311 13.03 21.45 4.99
C LEU A 311 13.20 22.90 4.51
N ALA A 312 12.10 23.57 4.13
CA ALA A 312 12.10 24.97 3.74
C ALA A 312 12.59 25.91 4.86
N LEU A 313 12.14 25.69 6.10
CA LEU A 313 12.63 26.45 7.26
C LEU A 313 14.12 26.24 7.50
N LYS A 314 14.61 25.00 7.36
CA LYS A 314 16.05 24.69 7.51
C LYS A 314 16.95 25.37 6.48
N ARG A 315 16.42 25.75 5.31
CA ARG A 315 17.12 26.56 4.30
C ARG A 315 16.73 28.04 4.32
N GLU A 316 16.12 28.50 5.42
CA GLU A 316 15.71 29.89 5.67
C GLU A 316 14.70 30.46 4.67
N GLN A 317 13.85 29.60 4.09
CA GLN A 317 12.81 29.98 3.12
C GLN A 317 11.42 30.01 3.77
N SER A 318 11.18 30.98 4.66
CA SER A 318 9.92 31.11 5.42
C SER A 318 8.67 31.22 4.53
N LYS A 319 8.75 31.97 3.41
CA LYS A 319 7.63 32.07 2.45
C LYS A 319 7.23 30.73 1.84
N THR A 320 8.22 29.89 1.51
CA THR A 320 7.95 28.54 1.00
C THR A 320 7.31 27.69 2.09
N ALA A 321 7.80 27.76 3.34
CA ALA A 321 7.20 27.06 4.46
C ALA A 321 5.74 27.49 4.70
N THR A 322 5.42 28.78 4.58
CA THR A 322 4.04 29.29 4.66
C THR A 322 3.15 28.68 3.57
N GLY A 323 3.60 28.69 2.32
CA GLY A 323 2.84 28.09 1.21
C GLY A 323 2.63 26.58 1.39
N CYS A 324 3.61 25.86 1.95
CA CYS A 324 3.45 24.45 2.31
C CYS A 324 2.37 24.24 3.39
N CYS A 325 2.35 25.10 4.42
CA CYS A 325 1.33 25.07 5.47
C CYS A 325 -0.07 25.38 4.94
N GLU A 326 -0.21 26.33 4.01
CA GLU A 326 -1.49 26.65 3.36
C GLU A 326 -2.01 25.46 2.55
N ARG A 327 -1.14 24.76 1.81
CA ARG A 327 -1.53 23.52 1.12
C ARG A 327 -1.94 22.44 2.11
N ALA A 328 -1.16 22.22 3.18
CA ALA A 328 -1.49 21.24 4.21
C ALA A 328 -2.84 21.55 4.88
N GLU A 329 -3.13 22.82 5.17
CA GLU A 329 -4.41 23.27 5.72
C GLU A 329 -5.59 22.93 4.81
N ALA A 330 -5.44 23.14 3.49
CA ALA A 330 -6.48 22.81 2.52
C ALA A 330 -6.80 21.30 2.43
N LEU A 331 -5.91 20.43 2.92
CA LEU A 331 -6.12 18.98 2.96
C LEU A 331 -6.91 18.53 4.19
N ILE A 332 -6.86 19.28 5.30
CA ILE A 332 -7.49 18.87 6.57
C ILE A 332 -9.00 18.56 6.42
N PRO A 333 -9.81 19.40 5.73
CA PRO A 333 -11.24 19.11 5.56
C PRO A 333 -11.55 17.87 4.71
N ARG A 334 -10.56 17.35 3.98
CA ARG A 334 -10.70 16.18 3.10
C ARG A 334 -10.34 14.88 3.82
N LEU A 335 -9.74 14.95 5.01
CA LEU A 335 -9.52 13.78 5.86
C LEU A 335 -10.85 13.28 6.40
N ARG A 336 -11.03 11.95 6.49
CA ARG A 336 -12.22 11.39 7.11
C ARG A 336 -12.29 11.79 8.58
N LYS A 337 -11.16 11.70 9.29
CA LYS A 337 -11.03 12.16 10.67
C LYS A 337 -9.77 13.02 10.79
N PRO A 338 -9.86 14.34 11.06
CA PRO A 338 -8.68 15.20 11.14
C PRO A 338 -7.59 14.72 12.12
N LEU A 339 -7.99 14.20 13.29
CA LEU A 339 -7.11 13.68 14.33
C LEU A 339 -6.02 14.70 14.73
N ASP A 340 -4.75 14.34 14.63
CA ASP A 340 -3.59 15.16 15.00
C ASP A 340 -3.20 16.20 13.93
N ALA A 341 -3.78 16.14 12.72
CA ALA A 341 -3.42 17.04 11.63
C ALA A 341 -3.55 18.54 11.97
N PRO A 342 -4.63 19.03 12.61
CA PRO A 342 -4.72 20.44 13.00
C PRO A 342 -3.64 20.88 13.99
N GLN A 343 -3.28 20.00 14.94
CA GLN A 343 -2.25 20.28 15.92
C GLN A 343 -0.86 20.34 15.26
N LEU A 344 -0.53 19.35 14.42
CA LEU A 344 0.74 19.31 13.68
C LEU A 344 0.93 20.54 12.79
N LEU A 345 -0.15 21.00 12.14
CA LEU A 345 -0.12 22.23 11.34
C LEU A 345 0.12 23.47 12.22
N ALA A 346 -0.55 23.57 13.37
CA ALA A 346 -0.37 24.69 14.29
C ALA A 346 1.07 24.74 14.83
N GLU A 347 1.63 23.59 15.21
CA GLU A 347 3.03 23.45 15.63
C GLU A 347 4.01 23.84 14.51
N MET A 348 3.71 23.51 13.26
CA MET A 348 4.52 23.95 12.12
C MET A 348 4.46 25.47 11.93
N ARG A 349 3.26 26.05 11.94
CA ARG A 349 3.06 27.50 11.78
C ARG A 349 3.73 28.31 12.90
N ALA A 350 3.84 27.76 14.10
CA ALA A 350 4.54 28.42 15.21
C ALA A 350 6.07 28.48 15.05
N LYS A 351 6.65 27.68 14.13
CA LYS A 351 8.09 27.68 13.82
C LYS A 351 8.47 28.67 12.70
N ILE A 352 7.49 29.21 11.98
CA ILE A 352 7.66 30.22 10.91
C ILE A 352 7.65 31.60 11.54
#